data_AF-E2C5U1-F1
#
_entry.id   AF-E2C5U1-F1
#
_cell.length_a   1.000
_cell.length_b   1.000
_cell.length_c   1.000
_cell.angle_alpha   90.00
_cell.angle_beta   90.00
_cell.angle_gamma   90.00
#
_symmetry.space_group_name_H-M   'P 1'
#
loop_
_entity.id
_entity.type
_entity.pdbx_description
1 polymer ?
#
loop_
_entity_poly.entity_id
_entity_poly.type
_entity_poly.pdbx_seq_one_letter_code
_entity_poly.pdbx_strand_id
1 'polypeptide(L)'
;MEPASVTLENARIAREHMQQRYHHLDKLDRRSHSGGAKYKVGTLVRVSRAKGVFKKGYEANWMEDIFRIHRILKWRNPRVYELSDLSGEMNVFYEQELAGVNKNLQEEEFIMDKVIRCRGRGAHKEFFVSWELLF
;
A
#
# COMPACT_ATOMS: atom_id res chain seq x y z
N MET A 1 -21.50 -34.00 -20.99
CA MET A 1 -21.09 -34.62 -19.72
C MET A 1 -22.14 -34.24 -18.71
N GLU A 2 -22.83 -35.21 -18.11
CA GLU A 2 -23.86 -34.91 -17.11
C GLU A 2 -23.18 -34.44 -15.80
N PRO A 3 -23.75 -33.45 -15.10
CA PRO A 3 -23.22 -33.03 -13.81
C PRO A 3 -23.39 -34.16 -12.78
N ALA A 4 -22.43 -34.29 -11.87
CA ALA A 4 -22.49 -35.31 -10.82
C ALA A 4 -23.74 -35.11 -9.94
N SER A 5 -24.43 -36.21 -9.62
CA SER A 5 -25.58 -36.18 -8.73
C SER A 5 -25.17 -35.71 -7.33
N VAL A 6 -25.83 -34.66 -6.84
CA VAL A 6 -25.55 -34.09 -5.52
C VAL A 6 -26.36 -34.87 -4.48
N THR A 7 -25.69 -35.75 -3.75
CA THR A 7 -26.25 -36.45 -2.58
C THR A 7 -25.99 -35.67 -1.30
N LEU A 8 -26.76 -35.96 -0.24
CA LEU A 8 -26.58 -35.33 1.08
C LEU A 8 -25.16 -35.55 1.63
N GLU A 9 -24.59 -36.74 1.39
CA GLU A 9 -23.25 -37.08 1.82
C GLU A 9 -22.17 -36.32 1.04
N ASN A 10 -22.34 -36.16 -0.28
CA ASN A 10 -21.43 -35.36 -1.10
C ASN A 10 -21.42 -33.88 -0.63
N ALA A 11 -22.58 -33.34 -0.26
CA ALA A 11 -22.70 -31.99 0.28
C ALA A 11 -22.02 -31.86 1.66
N ARG A 12 -22.14 -32.89 2.53
CA ARG A 12 -21.48 -32.94 3.84
C ARG A 12 -19.96 -32.93 3.70
N ILE A 13 -19.42 -33.79 2.84
CA ILE A 13 -17.99 -33.89 2.56
C ILE A 13 -17.46 -32.58 1.99
N ALA A 14 -18.17 -31.98 1.02
CA ALA A 14 -17.77 -30.69 0.45
C ALA A 14 -17.68 -29.59 1.52
N ARG A 15 -18.66 -29.52 2.43
CA ARG A 15 -18.68 -28.57 3.55
C ARG A 15 -17.51 -28.80 4.50
N GLU A 16 -17.21 -30.04 4.84
CA GLU A 16 -16.10 -30.39 5.72
C GLU A 16 -14.76 -30.00 5.09
N HIS A 17 -14.55 -30.32 3.82
CA HIS A 17 -13.35 -29.91 3.08
C HIS A 17 -13.20 -28.38 3.03
N MET A 18 -14.30 -27.64 2.83
CA MET A 18 -14.27 -26.18 2.89
C MET A 18 -13.83 -25.70 4.28
N GLN A 19 -14.43 -26.22 5.35
CA GLN A 19 -14.06 -25.86 6.73
C GLN A 19 -12.60 -26.16 7.05
N GLN A 20 -12.12 -27.35 6.69
CA GLN A 20 -10.72 -27.74 6.85
C GLN A 20 -9.78 -26.79 6.10
N ARG A 21 -10.12 -26.41 4.86
CA ARG A 21 -9.38 -25.42 4.08
C ARG A 21 -9.34 -24.05 4.76
N TYR A 22 -10.46 -23.55 5.26
CA TYR A 22 -10.50 -22.27 6.00
C TYR A 22 -9.60 -22.30 7.24
N HIS A 23 -9.67 -23.38 8.04
CA HIS A 23 -8.80 -23.52 9.22
C HIS A 23 -7.32 -23.63 8.88
N HIS A 24 -6.98 -24.27 7.76
CA HIS A 24 -5.59 -24.35 7.29
C HIS A 24 -5.06 -22.98 6.86
N LEU A 25 -5.85 -22.22 6.07
CA LEU A 25 -5.49 -20.88 5.62
C LEU A 25 -5.29 -19.91 6.80
N ASP A 26 -6.18 -19.93 7.80
CA ASP A 26 -6.03 -19.12 9.02
C ASP A 26 -4.76 -19.47 9.81
N LYS A 27 -4.38 -20.75 9.91
CA LYS A 27 -3.11 -21.15 10.51
C LYS A 27 -1.89 -20.62 9.75
N LEU A 28 -1.93 -20.64 8.42
CA LEU A 28 -0.85 -20.10 7.58
C LEU A 28 -0.73 -18.58 7.76
N ASP A 29 -1.85 -17.88 7.79
CA ASP A 29 -1.90 -16.43 7.94
C ASP A 29 -1.34 -16.00 9.31
N ARG A 30 -1.76 -16.67 10.38
CA ARG A 30 -1.22 -16.45 11.74
C ARG A 30 0.28 -16.69 11.83
N ARG A 31 0.80 -17.69 11.11
CA ARG A 31 2.26 -17.94 11.06
C ARG A 31 3.00 -16.81 10.35
N SER A 32 2.48 -16.34 9.21
CA SER A 32 3.06 -15.20 8.48
C SER A 32 3.12 -13.94 9.34
N HIS A 33 2.05 -13.65 10.08
CA HIS A 33 1.94 -12.47 10.95
C HIS A 33 2.70 -12.57 12.29
N SER A 34 3.17 -13.77 12.67
CA SER A 34 4.00 -13.98 13.85
C SER A 34 5.46 -13.49 13.66
N GLY A 35 5.91 -13.33 12.41
CA GLY A 35 7.23 -12.74 12.10
C GLY A 35 7.33 -11.30 12.62
N GLY A 36 8.52 -10.81 12.92
CA GLY A 36 8.75 -9.42 13.39
C GLY A 36 8.23 -8.36 12.40
N ALA A 37 8.11 -7.09 12.82
CA ALA A 37 7.62 -6.03 11.93
C ALA A 37 8.62 -5.83 10.79
N LYS A 38 8.15 -5.85 9.53
CA LYS A 38 9.03 -5.71 8.36
C LYS A 38 9.73 -4.35 8.32
N TYR A 39 9.02 -3.30 8.74
CA TYR A 39 9.53 -1.93 8.76
C TYR A 39 9.67 -1.41 10.19
N LYS A 40 10.48 -0.36 10.34
CA LYS A 40 10.70 0.34 11.62
C LYS A 40 10.08 1.74 11.57
N VAL A 41 9.82 2.30 12.75
CA VAL A 41 9.42 3.71 12.87
C VAL A 41 10.53 4.59 12.30
N GLY A 42 10.16 5.60 11.52
CA GLY A 42 11.07 6.50 10.81
C GLY A 42 11.48 6.05 9.41
N THR A 43 11.18 4.80 9.01
CA THR A 43 11.45 4.35 7.64
C THR A 43 10.55 5.06 6.63
N LEU A 44 11.12 5.43 5.48
CA LEU A 44 10.40 6.00 4.35
C LEU A 44 9.79 4.90 3.49
N VAL A 45 8.51 5.07 3.16
CA VAL A 45 7.72 4.10 2.42
C VAL A 45 6.83 4.79 1.39
N ARG A 46 6.51 4.08 0.31
CA ARG A 46 5.42 4.41 -0.62
C ARG A 46 4.24 3.49 -0.37
N VAL A 47 3.05 3.97 -0.70
CA VAL A 47 1.82 3.18 -0.65
C VAL A 47 1.47 2.70 -2.05
N SER A 48 1.10 1.42 -2.19
CA SER A 48 0.61 0.87 -3.46
C SER A 48 -0.74 1.48 -3.82
N ARG A 49 -0.91 1.90 -5.07
CA ARG A 49 -2.21 2.39 -5.55
C ARG A 49 -3.13 1.20 -5.80
N ALA A 50 -4.37 1.26 -5.31
CA ALA A 50 -5.37 0.25 -5.62
C ALA A 50 -5.55 0.16 -7.14
N LYS A 51 -5.35 -1.04 -7.70
CA LYS A 51 -5.55 -1.28 -9.13
C LYS A 51 -7.03 -1.56 -9.39
N GLY A 52 -7.64 -0.74 -10.23
CA GLY A 52 -8.93 -1.08 -10.83
C GLY A 52 -8.79 -2.26 -11.80
N VAL A 53 -9.89 -2.98 -12.04
CA VAL A 53 -9.94 -4.19 -12.91
C VAL A 53 -9.44 -3.91 -14.34
N PHE A 54 -9.57 -2.66 -14.80
CA PHE A 54 -9.19 -2.23 -16.16
C PHE A 54 -8.24 -1.02 -16.14
N LYS A 55 -7.06 -1.17 -15.54
CA LYS A 55 -5.99 -0.16 -15.66
C LYS A 55 -5.05 -0.47 -16.82
N LYS A 56 -4.56 0.59 -17.46
CA LYS A 56 -3.57 0.48 -18.53
C LYS A 56 -2.23 0.05 -17.93
N GLY A 57 -1.59 -0.96 -18.52
CA GLY A 57 -0.39 -1.58 -17.96
C GLY A 57 0.85 -0.70 -17.86
N TYR A 58 0.83 0.51 -18.44
CA TYR A 58 1.92 1.48 -18.36
C TYR A 58 1.82 2.45 -17.18
N GLU A 59 0.70 2.47 -16.44
CA GLU A 59 0.56 3.33 -15.26
C GLU A 59 1.40 2.79 -14.08
N ALA A 60 2.03 3.70 -13.34
CA ALA A 60 2.78 3.34 -12.15
C ALA A 60 1.87 2.69 -11.10
N ASN A 61 2.36 1.61 -10.47
CA ASN A 61 1.61 0.85 -9.48
C ASN A 61 1.68 1.45 -8.05
N TRP A 62 2.41 2.54 -7.89
CA TRP A 62 2.72 3.17 -6.61
C TRP A 62 2.16 4.58 -6.62
N MET A 63 1.67 5.03 -5.46
CA MET A 63 1.46 6.46 -5.23
C MET A 63 2.82 7.16 -5.32
N GLU A 64 2.85 8.38 -5.85
CA GLU A 64 4.07 9.17 -5.95
C GLU A 64 4.53 9.65 -4.57
N ASP A 65 3.59 9.84 -3.66
CA ASP A 65 3.85 10.35 -2.31
C ASP A 65 4.65 9.38 -1.44
N ILE A 66 5.59 9.96 -0.70
CA ILE A 66 6.45 9.25 0.22
C ILE A 66 6.09 9.64 1.64
N PHE A 67 5.83 8.61 2.42
CA PHE A 67 5.42 8.75 3.79
C PHE A 67 6.50 8.26 4.73
N ARG A 68 6.50 8.81 5.94
CA ARG A 68 7.33 8.31 7.02
C ARG A 68 6.47 7.50 7.98
N ILE A 69 6.94 6.30 8.36
CA ILE A 69 6.25 5.51 9.39
C ILE A 69 6.35 6.25 10.73
N HIS A 70 5.20 6.68 11.25
CA HIS A 70 5.09 7.33 12.55
C HIS A 70 4.97 6.31 13.68
N ARG A 71 4.10 5.31 13.50
CA ARG A 71 3.81 4.32 14.55
C ARG A 71 3.47 2.95 13.96
N ILE A 72 3.73 1.90 14.73
CA ILE A 72 3.38 0.51 14.38
C ILE A 72 2.42 -0.03 15.44
N LEU A 73 1.19 -0.35 15.04
CA LEU A 73 0.15 -0.93 15.90
C LEU A 73 0.29 -2.45 15.95
N LYS A 74 1.18 -2.93 16.81
CA LYS A 74 1.51 -4.36 16.96
C LYS A 74 0.42 -5.21 17.61
N TRP A 75 -0.51 -4.58 18.35
CA TRP A 75 -1.61 -5.27 19.03
C TRP A 75 -2.72 -5.72 18.08
N ARG A 76 -2.74 -5.20 16.85
CA ARG A 76 -3.69 -5.59 15.81
C ARG A 76 -3.07 -6.69 14.94
N ASN A 77 -3.89 -7.67 14.58
CA ASN A 77 -3.53 -8.75 13.67
C ASN A 77 -4.54 -8.79 12.52
N PRO A 78 -4.15 -8.51 11.26
CA PRO A 78 -2.79 -8.20 10.79
C PRO A 78 -2.27 -6.85 11.33
N ARG A 79 -0.93 -6.68 11.36
CA ARG A 79 -0.30 -5.46 11.86
C ARG A 79 -0.59 -4.27 10.95
N VAL A 80 -0.70 -3.11 11.58
CA VAL A 80 -1.06 -1.87 10.91
C VAL A 80 -0.04 -0.78 11.21
N TYR A 81 0.27 0.01 10.19
CA TYR A 81 1.25 1.08 10.22
C TYR A 81 0.54 2.42 10.08
N GLU A 82 0.89 3.36 10.94
CA GLU A 82 0.44 4.75 10.88
C GLU A 82 1.55 5.56 10.22
N LEU A 83 1.21 6.24 9.13
CA LEU A 83 2.10 6.99 8.28
C LEU A 83 1.83 8.47 8.43
N SER A 84 2.89 9.28 8.46
CA SER A 84 2.81 10.74 8.41
C SER A 84 3.27 11.24 7.05
N ASP A 85 2.45 12.09 6.44
CA ASP A 85 2.80 12.85 5.23
C ASP A 85 3.57 14.15 5.56
N LEU A 86 4.12 14.80 4.54
CA LEU A 86 4.76 16.12 4.62
C LEU A 86 3.79 17.23 5.08
N SER A 87 2.50 17.08 4.79
CA SER A 87 1.43 17.98 5.25
C SER A 87 1.08 17.83 6.74
N GLY A 88 1.56 16.75 7.39
CA GLY A 88 1.24 16.42 8.78
C GLY A 88 -0.02 15.59 8.97
N GLU A 89 -0.71 15.22 7.89
CA GLU A 89 -1.85 14.29 7.96
C GLU A 89 -1.37 12.86 8.28
N MET A 90 -2.14 12.16 9.11
CA MET A 90 -1.86 10.79 9.54
C MET A 90 -2.85 9.82 8.91
N ASN A 91 -2.34 8.82 8.20
CA ASN A 91 -3.13 7.79 7.55
C ASN A 91 -2.63 6.39 7.94
N VAL A 92 -3.51 5.39 7.82
CA VAL A 92 -3.30 4.05 8.40
C VAL A 92 -3.33 2.99 7.31
N PHE A 93 -2.29 2.15 7.22
CA PHE A 93 -2.08 1.19 6.13
C PHE A 93 -1.60 -0.18 6.64
N TYR A 94 -1.86 -1.24 5.86
CA TYR A 94 -1.34 -2.58 6.13
C TYR A 94 0.07 -2.78 5.58
N GLU A 95 0.81 -3.72 6.15
CA GLU A 95 2.19 -4.01 5.73
C GLU A 95 2.33 -4.34 4.22
N GLN A 96 1.31 -5.00 3.67
CA GLN A 96 1.27 -5.45 2.27
C GLN A 96 1.12 -4.29 1.28
N GLU A 97 0.58 -3.17 1.73
CA GLU A 97 0.37 -1.96 0.93
C GLU A 97 1.61 -1.08 0.90
N LEU A 98 2.62 -1.38 1.72
CA LEU A 98 3.84 -0.59 1.86
C LEU A 98 4.98 -1.14 0.99
N ALA A 99 5.63 -0.25 0.27
CA ALA A 99 6.91 -0.48 -0.39
C ALA A 99 8.00 0.36 0.27
N GLY A 100 9.13 -0.27 0.61
CA GLY A 100 10.28 0.45 1.19
C GLY A 100 10.95 1.32 0.13
N VAL A 101 11.30 2.55 0.51
CA VAL A 101 12.02 3.49 -0.35
C VAL A 101 13.43 3.65 0.20
N ASN A 102 14.44 3.52 -0.66
CA ASN A 102 15.85 3.70 -0.29
C ASN A 102 16.42 5.04 -0.79
N LYS A 103 15.55 6.00 -1.08
CA LYS A 103 15.92 7.32 -1.62
C LYS A 103 15.97 8.36 -0.50
N ASN A 104 16.91 9.28 -0.61
CA ASN A 104 16.95 10.49 0.21
C ASN A 104 15.90 11.48 -0.31
N LEU A 105 15.01 11.95 0.55
CA LEU A 105 14.01 12.99 0.22
C LEU A 105 14.64 14.29 -0.33
N GLN A 106 15.93 14.52 -0.08
CA GLN A 106 16.65 15.70 -0.58
C GLN A 106 17.16 15.57 -2.02
N GLU A 107 17.22 14.35 -2.56
CA GLU A 107 17.68 14.08 -3.93
C GLU A 107 16.51 13.71 -4.86
N GLU A 108 15.28 13.76 -4.37
CA GLU A 108 14.12 13.39 -5.16
C GLU A 108 13.68 14.51 -6.09
N GLU A 109 13.75 14.20 -7.38
CA GLU A 109 13.17 14.99 -8.45
C GLU A 109 11.65 14.79 -8.44
N PHE A 110 10.92 15.82 -8.00
CA PHE A 110 9.46 15.86 -8.11
C PHE A 110 9.07 16.22 -9.55
N ILE A 111 8.14 15.46 -10.13
CA ILE A 111 7.59 15.77 -11.44
C ILE A 111 6.68 16.99 -11.30
N MET A 112 7.11 18.10 -11.87
CA MET A 112 6.33 19.33 -11.95
C MET A 112 5.43 19.28 -13.19
N ASP A 113 4.14 19.59 -13.01
CA ASP A 113 3.18 19.72 -14.11
C ASP A 113 3.43 21.03 -14.87
N LYS A 114 3.26 22.17 -14.18
CA LYS A 114 3.45 23.48 -14.81
C LYS A 114 3.96 24.53 -13.86
N VAL A 115 4.74 25.47 -14.39
CA VAL A 115 5.08 26.73 -13.71
C VAL A 115 3.91 27.70 -13.88
N ILE A 116 3.26 28.08 -12.79
CA ILE A 116 2.14 29.04 -12.79
C ILE A 116 2.67 30.47 -12.85
N ARG A 117 3.72 30.77 -12.08
CA ARG A 117 4.27 32.12 -11.98
C ARG A 117 5.75 32.09 -11.67
N CYS A 118 6.45 33.09 -12.16
CA CYS A 118 7.85 33.32 -11.86
C CYS A 118 8.03 34.73 -11.28
N ARG A 119 8.91 34.87 -10.28
CA ARG A 119 9.25 36.14 -9.63
C ARG A 119 10.77 36.20 -9.44
N GLY A 120 11.32 37.43 -9.47
CA GLY A 120 12.75 37.67 -9.27
C GLY A 120 13.57 37.77 -10.56
N ARG A 121 14.88 38.03 -10.42
CA ARG A 121 15.84 38.15 -11.53
C ARG A 121 17.18 37.51 -11.15
N GLY A 122 17.88 36.95 -12.14
CA GLY A 122 19.18 36.31 -11.94
C GLY A 122 19.08 35.07 -11.05
N ALA A 123 19.98 34.97 -10.07
CA ALA A 123 20.07 33.83 -9.16
C ALA A 123 18.90 33.71 -8.16
N HIS A 124 18.12 34.78 -7.93
CA HIS A 124 17.02 34.81 -6.97
C HIS A 124 15.65 34.59 -7.65
N LYS A 125 15.60 33.69 -8.62
CA LYS A 125 14.38 33.42 -9.37
C LYS A 125 13.57 32.35 -8.64
N GLU A 126 12.37 32.73 -8.22
CA GLU A 126 11.42 31.85 -7.54
C GLU A 126 10.33 31.43 -8.52
N PHE A 127 9.92 30.16 -8.43
CA PHE A 127 8.88 29.57 -9.27
C PHE A 127 7.72 29.11 -8.38
N PHE A 128 6.53 29.60 -8.69
CA PHE A 128 5.28 29.07 -8.15
C PHE A 128 4.76 28.05 -9.14
N VAL A 129 4.65 26.80 -8.70
CA VAL A 129 4.42 25.65 -9.56
C VAL A 129 3.13 24.94 -9.16
N SER A 130 2.45 24.38 -10.17
CA SER A 130 1.36 23.43 -10.00
C SER A 130 1.95 22.03 -10.01
N TRP A 131 1.44 21.18 -9.13
CA TRP A 131 1.71 19.75 -9.14
C TRP A 131 0.49 19.05 -9.73
N GLU A 132 0.68 18.06 -10.61
CA GLU A 132 -0.42 17.19 -11.01
C GLU A 132 -0.67 16.21 -9.87
N LEU A 133 -1.75 16.43 -9.12
CA LEU A 133 -2.31 15.38 -8.27
C LEU A 133 -3.16 14.48 -9.16
N LEU A 134 -2.57 13.40 -9.67
CA LEU A 134 -3.29 12.38 -10.44
C LEU A 134 -4.17 11.56 -9.48
N PHE A 135 -5.39 12.05 -9.19
CA PHE A 135 -6.43 11.33 -8.43
C PHE A 135 -6.76 9.97 -9.05
#